data_AF-W6QLZ9-F1
#
_entry.id   AF-W6QLZ9-F1
#
_cell.length_a   1.000
_cell.length_b   1.000
_cell.length_c   1.000
_cell.angle_alpha   90.00
_cell.angle_beta   90.00
_cell.angle_gamma   90.00
#
_symmetry.space_group_name_H-M   'P 1'
#
loop_
_entity.id
_entity.type
_entity.pdbx_description
1 polymer ?
#
loop_
_entity_poly.entity_id
_entity_poly.type
_entity_poly.pdbx_seq_one_letter_code
_entity_poly.pdbx_strand_id
1 'polypeptide(L)'
;MEELFWSTQARGPGESGVNMILTQGKHLQKIVDSQATSLSVKTAEDKYYDIIGFDLRGINSTTPRYECFTDPHSRQRWSLDNEFLDLLGSSTVATEQAWGRAMALGATCTRKDGPKMGRFMNTTPTVTDIVAIIERPGEWRENMANAIIAGKLTLPEVQRQAIHKATRWKQGAELLQYWGFS
;
A
#
# COMPACT_ATOMS: atom_id res chain seq x y z
N MET A 1 -13.77 -18.44 -9.60
CA MET A 1 -13.36 -17.05 -9.32
C MET A 1 -11.89 -17.11 -9.01
N GLU A 2 -11.06 -16.59 -9.92
CA GLU A 2 -9.69 -16.24 -9.56
C GLU A 2 -9.80 -14.89 -8.86
N GLU A 3 -9.62 -14.89 -7.54
CA GLU A 3 -9.52 -13.65 -6.78
C GLU A 3 -8.13 -13.08 -7.07
N LEU A 4 -8.13 -11.98 -7.79
CA LEU A 4 -6.94 -11.26 -8.20
C LEU A 4 -6.64 -10.22 -7.13
N PHE A 5 -5.40 -10.20 -6.70
CA PHE A 5 -4.94 -9.28 -5.67
C PHE A 5 -4.77 -7.89 -6.27
N TRP A 6 -5.37 -6.87 -5.66
CA TRP A 6 -5.26 -5.51 -6.15
C TRP A 6 -4.51 -4.62 -5.17
N SER A 7 -3.28 -4.24 -5.51
CA SER A 7 -2.49 -3.30 -4.71
C SER A 7 -2.58 -1.90 -5.31
N THR A 8 -2.85 -0.94 -4.43
CA THR A 8 -2.91 0.48 -4.78
C THR A 8 -1.84 1.24 -4.02
N GLN A 9 -1.08 2.07 -4.74
CA GLN A 9 -0.10 2.97 -4.16
C GLN A 9 -0.52 4.42 -4.36
N ALA A 10 -0.58 5.18 -3.26
CA ALA A 10 -0.98 6.58 -3.22
C ALA A 10 0.06 7.52 -3.90
N ARG A 11 -0.33 8.79 -4.11
CA ARG A 11 0.47 9.78 -4.85
C ARG A 11 1.76 10.11 -4.12
N GLY A 12 2.89 9.92 -4.80
CA GLY A 12 4.22 10.35 -4.32
C GLY A 12 4.81 9.51 -3.16
N PRO A 13 6.12 9.66 -2.89
CA PRO A 13 6.76 9.00 -1.76
C PRO A 13 6.32 9.69 -0.46
N GLY A 14 5.49 9.03 0.34
CA GLY A 14 5.08 9.56 1.66
C GLY A 14 3.59 9.45 1.99
N GLU A 15 2.75 9.20 0.99
CA GLU A 15 1.31 9.05 1.23
C GLU A 15 0.95 7.67 1.80
N SER A 16 -0.10 7.66 2.61
CA SER A 16 -0.63 6.44 3.21
C SER A 16 -1.53 5.70 2.22
N GLY A 17 -1.12 4.48 1.82
CA GLY A 17 -1.96 3.59 1.02
C GLY A 17 -3.22 3.15 1.78
N VAL A 18 -3.12 3.03 3.11
CA VAL A 18 -4.29 2.76 3.97
C VAL A 18 -5.30 3.89 3.86
N ASN A 19 -4.88 5.14 4.03
CA ASN A 19 -5.77 6.30 3.94
C ASN A 19 -6.43 6.43 2.57
N MET A 20 -5.67 6.14 1.50
CA MET A 20 -6.21 6.13 0.14
C MET A 20 -7.32 5.10 -0.02
N ILE A 21 -7.17 3.86 0.48
CA ILE A 21 -8.24 2.87 0.38
C ILE A 21 -9.43 3.18 1.29
N LEU A 22 -9.20 3.77 2.46
CA LEU A 22 -10.28 4.27 3.31
C LEU A 22 -11.10 5.37 2.61
N THR A 23 -10.45 6.21 1.78
CA THR A 23 -11.08 7.34 1.10
C THR A 23 -11.69 6.96 -0.25
N GLN A 24 -10.94 6.23 -1.08
CA GLN A 24 -11.26 5.94 -2.49
C GLN A 24 -11.59 4.46 -2.76
N GLY A 25 -11.39 3.57 -1.80
CA GLY A 25 -11.53 2.12 -2.02
C GLY A 25 -12.91 1.72 -2.56
N LYS A 26 -13.99 2.32 -2.06
CA LYS A 26 -15.35 2.07 -2.59
C LYS A 26 -15.53 2.53 -4.03
N HIS A 27 -14.87 3.61 -4.43
CA HIS A 27 -14.92 4.08 -5.81
C HIS A 27 -14.13 3.14 -6.72
N LEU A 28 -12.92 2.76 -6.30
CA LEU A 28 -12.08 1.80 -7.01
C LEU A 28 -12.78 0.45 -7.17
N GLN A 29 -13.45 -0.03 -6.12
CA GLN A 29 -14.20 -1.28 -6.16
C GLN A 29 -15.26 -1.28 -7.26
N LYS A 30 -15.99 -0.17 -7.46
CA LYS A 30 -16.96 -0.06 -8.55
C LYS A 30 -16.35 -0.09 -9.95
N ILE A 31 -15.05 0.24 -10.07
CA ILE A 31 -14.35 0.24 -11.35
C ILE A 31 -13.82 -1.16 -11.66
N VAL A 32 -13.27 -1.85 -10.66
CA VAL A 32 -12.54 -3.11 -10.87
C VAL A 32 -13.43 -4.34 -10.74
N ASP A 33 -14.41 -4.32 -9.83
CA ASP A 33 -15.30 -5.46 -9.63
C ASP A 33 -16.34 -5.56 -10.75
N SER A 34 -16.69 -6.79 -11.10
CA SER A 34 -17.83 -7.05 -11.98
C SER A 34 -19.12 -6.50 -11.37
N GLN A 35 -19.93 -5.90 -12.24
CA GLN A 35 -21.29 -5.44 -11.92
C GLN A 35 -22.32 -6.57 -11.95
N ALA A 36 -21.90 -7.82 -12.20
CA ALA A 36 -22.76 -8.98 -12.12
C ALA A 36 -23.34 -9.13 -10.70
N THR A 37 -24.65 -9.31 -10.63
CA THR A 37 -25.39 -9.55 -9.39
C THR A 37 -25.53 -11.05 -9.13
N SER A 38 -26.03 -11.43 -7.95
CA SER A 38 -26.35 -12.83 -7.63
C SER A 38 -27.43 -13.45 -8.54
N LEU A 39 -28.13 -12.63 -9.32
CA LEU A 39 -29.20 -13.03 -10.24
C LEU A 39 -28.71 -13.17 -11.70
N SER A 40 -27.53 -12.64 -12.03
CA SER A 40 -26.96 -12.77 -13.37
C SER A 40 -26.18 -14.08 -13.53
N VAL A 41 -26.19 -14.62 -14.75
CA VAL A 41 -25.33 -15.73 -15.13
C VAL A 41 -23.89 -15.25 -15.08
N LYS A 42 -23.12 -15.74 -14.11
CA LYS A 42 -21.71 -15.40 -13.96
C LYS A 42 -20.91 -15.93 -15.14
N THR A 43 -20.15 -15.08 -15.81
CA THR A 43 -19.23 -15.48 -16.88
C THR A 43 -17.79 -15.56 -16.36
N ALA A 44 -16.86 -16.03 -17.20
CA ALA A 44 -15.45 -16.12 -16.81
C ALA A 44 -14.79 -14.74 -16.66
N GLU A 45 -15.40 -13.72 -17.26
CA GLU A 45 -14.99 -12.31 -17.23
C GLU A 45 -15.43 -11.61 -15.93
N ASP A 46 -16.36 -12.19 -15.17
CA ASP A 46 -16.83 -11.64 -13.90
C ASP A 46 -15.81 -11.87 -12.79
N LYS A 47 -14.94 -10.87 -12.59
CA LYS A 47 -13.89 -10.87 -11.57
C LYS A 47 -14.23 -9.93 -10.42
N TYR A 48 -13.81 -10.32 -9.23
CA TYR A 48 -13.91 -9.53 -8.01
C TYR A 48 -12.53 -9.49 -7.36
N TYR A 49 -12.19 -8.35 -6.77
CA TYR A 49 -10.84 -8.05 -6.32
C TYR A 49 -10.84 -7.63 -4.86
N ASP A 50 -9.92 -8.22 -4.09
CA ASP A 50 -9.56 -7.66 -2.80
C ASP A 50 -8.63 -6.45 -3.03
N ILE A 51 -9.13 -5.26 -2.69
CA ILE A 51 -8.39 -4.01 -2.82
C ILE A 51 -7.65 -3.74 -1.51
N ILE A 52 -6.31 -3.76 -1.59
CA ILE A 52 -5.44 -3.59 -0.43
C ILE A 52 -4.58 -2.33 -0.62
N GLY A 53 -4.64 -1.48 0.40
CA GLY A 53 -3.75 -0.35 0.60
C GLY A 53 -2.90 -0.62 1.84
N PHE A 54 -1.61 -0.34 1.73
CA PHE A 54 -0.68 -0.49 2.85
C PHE A 54 0.26 0.71 2.91
N ASP A 55 0.77 0.99 4.10
CA ASP A 55 1.74 2.06 4.30
C ASP A 55 3.15 1.49 4.10
N LEU A 56 3.94 2.12 3.22
CA LEU A 56 5.33 1.73 3.00
C LEU A 56 6.17 1.85 4.28
N ARG A 57 7.36 1.25 4.28
CA ARG A 57 8.35 1.42 5.34
C ARG A 57 8.55 2.91 5.65
N GLY A 58 8.43 3.29 6.92
CA GLY A 58 8.67 4.66 7.36
C GLY A 58 7.50 5.60 7.15
N ILE A 59 6.41 5.12 6.54
CA ILE A 59 5.23 5.91 6.22
C ILE A 59 4.11 5.64 7.23
N ASN A 60 3.49 6.73 7.69
CA ASN A 60 2.28 6.73 8.51
C ASN A 60 2.29 5.69 9.65
N SER A 61 1.51 4.61 9.54
CA SER A 61 1.33 3.61 10.61
C SER A 61 2.41 2.50 10.62
N THR A 62 3.22 2.38 9.57
CA THR A 62 4.29 1.38 9.51
C THR A 62 5.46 1.82 10.37
N THR A 63 5.87 0.94 11.31
CA THR A 63 6.94 1.24 12.26
C THR A 63 8.26 0.53 11.89
N PRO A 64 9.42 1.15 12.19
CA PRO A 64 9.57 2.51 12.69
C PRO A 64 9.23 3.56 11.62
N ARG A 65 8.79 4.75 12.06
CA ARG A 65 8.56 5.89 11.16
C ARG A 65 9.88 6.53 10.77
N TYR A 66 9.95 7.08 9.56
CA TYR A 66 11.10 7.85 9.12
C TYR A 66 10.82 9.34 9.29
N GLU A 67 11.45 9.93 10.31
CA GLU A 67 11.28 11.33 10.67
C GLU A 67 12.63 12.04 10.61
N CYS A 68 12.75 13.02 9.71
CA CYS A 68 13.98 13.84 9.62
C CYS A 68 14.06 14.89 10.74
N PHE A 69 12.91 15.32 11.26
CA PHE A 69 12.83 16.25 12.37
C PHE A 69 12.60 15.46 13.66
N THR A 70 13.45 15.70 14.65
CA THR A 70 13.37 15.05 15.96
C THR A 70 12.32 15.70 16.88
N ASP A 71 11.95 16.95 16.59
CA ASP A 71 10.95 17.68 17.35
C ASP A 71 9.80 18.19 16.45
N PRO A 72 8.54 18.12 16.93
CA PRO A 72 7.38 18.55 16.13
C PRO A 72 7.41 20.02 15.74
N HIS A 73 8.01 20.88 16.56
CA HIS A 73 8.03 22.33 16.34
C HIS A 73 8.93 22.70 15.14
N SER A 74 10.10 22.09 15.00
CA SER A 74 10.96 22.25 13.82
C SER A 74 10.31 21.72 12.56
N ARG A 75 9.58 20.59 12.64
CA ARG A 75 8.79 20.08 11.52
C ARG A 75 7.69 21.06 11.10
N GLN A 76 6.96 21.63 12.07
CA GLN A 76 5.91 22.60 11.80
C GLN A 76 6.45 23.87 11.16
N ARG A 77 7.55 24.43 11.72
CA ARG A 77 8.21 25.60 11.13
C ARG A 77 8.70 25.31 9.70
N TRP A 78 9.33 24.16 9.46
CA TRP A 78 9.73 23.75 8.12
C TRP A 78 8.55 23.74 7.15
N SER A 79 7.41 23.16 7.56
CA SER A 79 6.21 23.08 6.73
C SER A 79 5.64 24.46 6.39
N LEU A 80 5.60 25.38 7.36
CA LEU A 80 5.12 26.76 7.15
C LEU A 80 6.07 27.51 6.22
N ASP A 81 7.37 27.41 6.45
CA ASP A 81 8.37 28.09 5.65
C ASP A 81 8.37 27.62 4.18
N ASN A 82 8.05 26.34 3.93
CA ASN A 82 7.98 25.77 2.59
C ASN A 82 6.89 26.42 1.72
N GLU A 83 5.84 26.96 2.34
CA GLU A 83 4.76 27.65 1.64
C GLU A 83 5.21 29.00 1.06
N PHE A 84 6.23 29.62 1.65
CA PHE A 84 6.66 30.98 1.30
C PHE A 84 8.04 31.06 0.64
N LEU A 85 8.96 30.14 0.96
CA LEU A 85 10.38 30.27 0.62
C LEU A 85 10.86 29.42 -0.57
N ASP A 86 10.03 28.51 -1.09
CA ASP A 86 10.43 27.59 -2.17
C ASP A 86 10.03 28.08 -3.59
N LEU A 87 9.61 29.35 -3.74
CA LEU A 87 9.31 29.97 -5.03
C LEU A 87 10.60 30.34 -5.78
N LEU A 88 11.13 29.38 -6.54
CA LEU A 88 12.27 29.60 -7.44
C LEU A 88 12.00 30.75 -8.41
N GLY A 89 12.98 31.64 -8.58
CA GLY A 89 12.88 32.80 -9.46
C GLY A 89 12.08 33.98 -8.91
N SER A 90 11.57 33.92 -7.67
CA SER A 90 10.87 35.05 -7.02
C SER A 90 11.79 36.22 -6.64
N SER A 91 13.09 35.97 -6.48
CA SER A 91 14.09 36.99 -6.19
C SER A 91 15.49 36.55 -6.66
N THR A 92 16.46 37.45 -6.61
CA THR A 92 17.87 37.17 -6.93
C THR A 92 18.53 36.20 -5.95
N VAL A 93 17.96 36.01 -4.75
CA VAL A 93 18.48 35.10 -3.72
C VAL A 93 17.65 33.83 -3.55
N ALA A 94 16.47 33.74 -4.19
CA ALA A 94 15.53 32.64 -4.00
C ALA A 94 16.15 31.27 -4.29
N THR A 95 16.96 31.17 -5.35
CA THR A 95 17.63 29.91 -5.71
C THR A 95 18.65 29.48 -4.66
N GLU A 96 19.44 30.41 -4.13
CA GLU A 96 20.43 30.11 -3.09
C GLU A 96 19.74 29.71 -1.77
N GLN A 97 18.63 30.36 -1.43
CA GLN A 97 17.81 30.01 -0.28
C GLN A 97 17.20 28.61 -0.42
N ALA A 98 16.58 28.30 -1.56
CA ALA A 98 16.02 26.97 -1.83
C ALA A 98 17.10 25.88 -1.77
N TRP A 99 18.29 26.15 -2.32
CA TRP A 99 19.43 25.24 -2.24
C TRP A 99 19.89 25.02 -0.79
N GLY A 100 20.08 26.11 -0.02
CA GLY A 100 20.48 26.04 1.38
C GLY A 100 19.47 25.28 2.23
N ARG A 101 18.17 25.47 1.97
CA ARG A 101 17.08 24.69 2.57
C ARG A 101 17.18 23.21 2.23
N ALA A 102 17.30 22.85 0.95
CA ALA A 102 17.41 21.46 0.53
C ALA A 102 18.59 20.74 1.20
N MET A 103 19.74 21.42 1.31
CA MET A 103 20.91 20.90 2.04
C MET A 103 20.64 20.72 3.54
N ALA A 104 19.97 21.69 4.18
CA ALA A 104 19.60 21.61 5.58
C ALA A 104 18.65 20.44 5.86
N LEU A 105 17.63 20.22 5.00
CA LEU A 105 16.73 19.07 5.10
C LEU A 105 17.49 17.75 4.92
N GLY A 106 18.39 17.66 3.94
CA GLY A 106 19.24 16.49 3.76
C GLY A 106 20.03 16.15 5.02
N ALA A 107 20.63 17.17 5.65
CA ALA A 107 21.40 17.00 6.89
C ALA A 107 20.55 16.50 8.07
N THR A 108 19.29 16.94 8.20
CA THR A 108 18.37 16.44 9.25
C THR A 108 17.92 15.00 8.99
N CYS A 109 17.87 14.57 7.73
CA CYS A 109 17.54 13.18 7.38
C CYS A 109 18.74 12.20 7.52
N THR A 110 19.99 12.69 7.49
CA THR A 110 21.21 11.85 7.47
C THR A 110 22.08 11.95 8.73
N ARG A 111 21.60 12.62 9.78
CA ARG A 111 22.30 12.73 11.08
C ARG A 111 22.53 11.36 11.73
N LYS A 112 23.62 11.26 12.51
CA LYS A 112 24.09 9.99 13.10
C LYS A 112 23.12 9.35 14.11
N ASP A 113 22.35 10.20 14.79
CA ASP A 113 21.26 9.86 15.71
C ASP A 113 19.90 9.72 14.99
N GLY A 114 19.87 9.97 13.67
CA GLY A 114 18.67 9.88 12.85
C GLY A 114 18.24 8.43 12.53
N PRO A 115 17.07 8.28 11.89
CA PRO A 115 16.52 6.97 11.57
C PRO A 115 17.39 6.19 10.58
N LYS A 116 17.99 5.09 11.05
CA LYS A 116 18.91 4.22 10.29
C LYS A 116 18.26 3.48 9.11
N MET A 117 16.94 3.57 8.98
CA MET A 117 16.16 2.84 7.98
C MET A 117 16.13 3.50 6.60
N GLY A 118 16.62 4.74 6.45
CA GLY A 118 16.49 5.49 5.18
C GLY A 118 17.02 4.73 3.96
N ARG A 119 18.12 3.98 4.11
CA ARG A 119 18.67 3.12 3.04
C ARG A 119 17.76 1.95 2.63
N PHE A 120 16.76 1.61 3.44
CA PHE A 120 15.81 0.53 3.22
C PHE A 120 14.41 1.05 2.85
N MET A 121 14.27 2.34 2.53
CA MET A 121 13.02 2.95 2.07
C MET A 121 12.98 3.15 0.55
N ASN A 122 13.97 2.63 -0.17
CA ASN A 122 13.97 2.65 -1.62
C ASN A 122 13.03 1.56 -2.18
N THR A 123 12.82 1.57 -3.50
CA THR A 123 11.86 0.70 -4.18
C THR A 123 12.17 -0.79 -4.03
N THR A 124 13.44 -1.19 -3.98
CA THR A 124 13.83 -2.61 -3.93
C THR A 124 13.27 -3.36 -2.71
N PRO A 125 13.52 -2.93 -1.44
CA PRO A 125 12.91 -3.56 -0.27
C PRO A 125 11.39 -3.41 -0.26
N THR A 126 10.83 -2.31 -0.80
CA THR A 126 9.38 -2.15 -0.95
C THR A 126 8.76 -3.24 -1.83
N VAL A 127 9.39 -3.60 -2.94
CA VAL A 127 8.92 -4.71 -3.79
C VAL A 127 8.96 -6.04 -3.03
N THR A 128 9.99 -6.28 -2.22
CA THR A 128 10.04 -7.45 -1.33
C THR A 128 8.89 -7.46 -0.33
N ASP A 129 8.55 -6.30 0.24
CA ASP A 129 7.41 -6.19 1.16
C ASP A 129 6.08 -6.45 0.40
N ILE A 130 5.93 -5.97 -0.83
CA ILE A 130 4.77 -6.26 -1.68
C ILE A 130 4.63 -7.77 -1.91
N VAL A 131 5.72 -8.48 -2.23
CA VAL A 131 5.70 -9.94 -2.38
C VAL A 131 5.25 -10.61 -1.08
N ALA A 132 5.75 -10.17 0.07
CA ALA A 132 5.27 -10.69 1.35
C ALA A 132 3.77 -10.40 1.56
N ILE A 133 3.30 -9.21 1.19
CA ILE A 133 1.90 -8.78 1.33
C ILE A 133 0.94 -9.55 0.42
N ILE A 134 1.37 -10.05 -0.74
CA ILE A 134 0.49 -10.88 -1.60
C ILE A 134 0.44 -12.33 -1.11
N GLU A 135 1.53 -12.84 -0.54
CA GLU A 135 1.61 -14.22 -0.08
C GLU A 135 0.80 -14.45 1.21
N ARG A 136 0.85 -13.52 2.18
CA ARG A 136 0.17 -13.71 3.48
C ARG A 136 -1.35 -13.82 3.39
N PRO A 137 -2.06 -13.04 2.57
CA PRO A 137 -3.48 -13.22 2.39
C PRO A 137 -3.83 -14.49 1.63
N GLY A 138 -2.98 -14.93 0.69
CA GLY A 138 -3.15 -16.24 0.05
C GLY A 138 -3.12 -17.38 1.07
N GLU A 139 -2.11 -17.38 1.95
CA GLU A 139 -2.00 -18.28 3.09
C GLU A 139 -3.21 -18.17 4.03
N TRP A 140 -3.60 -16.95 4.41
CA TRP A 140 -4.74 -16.70 5.29
C TRP A 140 -6.06 -17.20 4.70
N ARG A 141 -6.29 -16.98 3.40
CA ARG A 141 -7.50 -17.40 2.68
C ARG A 141 -7.65 -18.91 2.68
N GLU A 142 -6.57 -19.64 2.42
CA GLU A 142 -6.57 -21.11 2.49
C GLU A 142 -6.88 -21.60 3.91
N ASN A 143 -6.20 -21.05 4.92
CA ASN A 143 -6.40 -21.42 6.32
C ASN A 143 -7.83 -21.13 6.79
N MET A 144 -8.38 -19.97 6.43
CA MET A 144 -9.74 -19.58 6.78
C MET A 144 -10.77 -20.48 6.09
N ALA A 145 -10.59 -20.78 4.81
CA ALA A 145 -11.47 -21.70 4.08
C ALA A 145 -11.48 -23.10 4.71
N ASN A 146 -10.30 -23.61 5.07
CA ASN A 146 -10.17 -24.90 5.75
C ASN A 146 -10.90 -24.91 7.11
N ALA A 147 -10.76 -23.85 7.90
CA ALA A 147 -11.45 -23.70 9.19
C ALA A 147 -12.97 -23.65 9.03
N ILE A 148 -13.48 -22.88 8.05
CA ILE A 148 -14.92 -22.79 7.76
C ILE A 148 -15.47 -24.14 7.29
N ILE A 149 -14.77 -24.84 6.40
CA ILE A 149 -15.16 -26.16 5.90
C ILE A 149 -15.24 -27.17 7.04
N ALA A 150 -14.24 -27.20 7.93
CA ALA A 150 -14.20 -28.11 9.07
C ALA A 150 -15.41 -27.94 10.00
N GLY A 151 -15.94 -26.71 10.11
CA GLY A 151 -17.15 -26.39 10.87
C GLY A 151 -18.47 -26.76 10.18
N LYS A 152 -18.47 -27.15 8.90
CA LYS A 152 -19.69 -27.47 8.15
C LYS A 152 -19.86 -28.97 7.91
N LEU A 153 -20.60 -29.61 8.81
CA LEU A 153 -20.92 -31.05 8.79
C LEU A 153 -21.70 -31.51 7.54
N THR A 154 -22.53 -30.64 6.95
CA THR A 154 -23.45 -31.00 5.85
C THR A 154 -22.98 -30.54 4.47
N LEU A 155 -21.75 -30.03 4.34
CA LEU A 155 -21.24 -29.54 3.06
C LEU A 155 -20.94 -30.73 2.12
N PRO A 156 -21.57 -30.82 0.93
CA PRO A 156 -21.28 -31.88 -0.03
C PRO A 156 -19.81 -31.89 -0.43
N GLU A 157 -19.24 -33.08 -0.61
CA GLU A 157 -17.80 -33.24 -0.92
C GLU A 157 -17.39 -32.52 -2.21
N VAL A 158 -18.26 -32.50 -3.22
CA VAL A 158 -18.02 -31.75 -4.47
C VAL A 158 -17.85 -30.25 -4.20
N GLN A 159 -18.67 -29.68 -3.30
CA GLN A 159 -18.55 -28.28 -2.92
C GLN A 159 -17.29 -28.03 -2.09
N ARG A 160 -16.96 -28.96 -1.17
CA ARG A 160 -15.72 -28.90 -0.39
C ARG A 160 -14.49 -28.84 -1.30
N GLN A 161 -14.38 -29.73 -2.28
CA GLN A 161 -13.27 -29.74 -3.23
C GLN A 161 -13.21 -28.47 -4.10
N ALA A 162 -14.37 -27.97 -4.53
CA ALA A 162 -14.45 -26.73 -5.29
C ALA A 162 -13.93 -25.54 -4.47
N ILE A 163 -14.31 -25.44 -3.19
CA ILE A 163 -13.83 -24.38 -2.29
C ILE A 163 -12.33 -24.52 -2.07
N HIS A 164 -11.83 -25.70 -1.68
CA HIS A 164 -10.38 -25.91 -1.49
C HIS A 164 -9.59 -25.52 -2.74
N LYS A 165 -10.05 -25.92 -3.93
CA LYS A 165 -9.38 -25.57 -5.18
C LYS A 165 -9.39 -24.05 -5.44
N ALA A 166 -10.48 -23.37 -5.10
CA ALA A 166 -10.63 -21.93 -5.31
C ALA A 166 -9.84 -21.10 -4.30
N THR A 167 -9.73 -21.54 -3.05
CA THR A 167 -9.10 -20.78 -1.96
C THR A 167 -7.66 -21.19 -1.69
N ARG A 168 -7.13 -22.19 -2.43
CA ARG A 168 -5.77 -22.69 -2.29
C ARG A 168 -4.74 -21.57 -2.39
N TRP A 169 -3.76 -21.60 -1.50
CA TRP A 169 -2.59 -20.74 -1.59
C TRP A 169 -1.63 -21.25 -2.67
N LYS A 170 -1.33 -20.40 -3.66
CA LYS A 170 -0.39 -20.66 -4.74
C LYS A 170 0.95 -20.00 -4.39
N GLN A 171 1.68 -20.60 -3.45
CA GLN A 171 2.95 -20.06 -2.97
C GLN A 171 3.91 -19.70 -4.11
N GLY A 172 4.36 -18.45 -4.16
CA GLY A 172 5.25 -17.90 -5.20
C GLY A 172 4.56 -17.58 -6.53
N ALA A 173 3.24 -17.76 -6.61
CA ALA A 173 2.42 -17.56 -7.81
C ALA A 173 1.08 -16.89 -7.49
N GLU A 174 0.95 -16.23 -6.34
CA GLU A 174 -0.18 -15.33 -6.06
C GLU A 174 -0.15 -14.16 -7.05
N LEU A 175 -1.32 -13.83 -7.60
CA LEU A 175 -1.45 -12.90 -8.72
C LEU A 175 -1.61 -11.48 -8.23
N LEU A 176 -0.68 -10.59 -8.58
CA LEU A 176 -0.77 -9.17 -8.26
C LEU A 176 -1.18 -8.34 -9.47
N GLN A 177 -2.24 -7.56 -9.31
CA GLN A 177 -2.56 -6.42 -10.16
C GLN A 177 -2.18 -5.13 -9.41
N TYR A 178 -1.21 -4.40 -9.95
CA TYR A 178 -0.64 -3.21 -9.31
C TYR A 178 -1.03 -1.92 -10.04
N TRP A 179 -1.56 -0.95 -9.29
CA TRP A 179 -1.87 0.40 -9.77
C TRP A 179 -1.15 1.46 -8.93
N GLY A 180 -0.30 2.24 -9.59
CA GLY A 180 0.31 3.45 -9.02
C GLY A 180 -0.54 4.68 -9.36
N PHE A 181 -0.95 5.43 -8.35
CA PHE A 181 -1.64 6.70 -8.53
C PHE A 181 -0.61 7.83 -8.45
N SER A 182 -0.55 8.66 -9.49
CA SER A 182 0.38 9.80 -9.64
C SER A 182 -0.34 11.11 -9.67
#